data_AF-A0A2N5KF06-F1
#
_entry.id   AF-A0A2N5KF06-F1
#
_cell.length_a   1.000
_cell.length_b   1.000
_cell.length_c   1.000
_cell.angle_alpha   90.00
_cell.angle_beta   90.00
_cell.angle_gamma   90.00
#
_symmetry.space_group_name_H-M   'P 1'
#
loop_
_entity.id
_entity.type
_entity.pdbx_description
1 polymer ?
#
loop_
_entity_poly.entity_id
_entity_poly.type
_entity_poly.pdbx_seq_one_letter_code
_entity_poly.pdbx_strand_id
1 'polypeptide(L)'
;MASATLDLLLPAYRSALVARGHRPRGIDRYLDQLRAFTAYLGPDATMAQITTAMITAYQEEFARRCSPGTVGNALTVIRSFCRWAIRVGHRLDDPTLTIEWPRRTKPAPRG
;
A
#
# COMPACT_ATOMS: atom_id res chain seq x y z
N MET A 1 -13.61 19.43 3.31
CA MET A 1 -13.96 18.07 3.80
C MET A 1 -12.75 17.50 4.50
N ALA A 2 -12.88 17.02 5.74
CA ALA A 2 -11.77 16.38 6.44
C ALA A 2 -11.44 15.05 5.76
N SER A 3 -10.18 14.82 5.40
CA SER A 3 -9.72 13.54 4.90
C SER A 3 -9.69 12.53 6.05
N ALA A 4 -10.23 11.33 5.85
CA ALA A 4 -10.19 10.26 6.85
C ALA A 4 -8.73 9.87 7.17
N THR A 5 -8.46 9.59 8.45
CA THR A 5 -7.17 9.10 8.93
C THR A 5 -6.97 7.64 8.53
N LEU A 6 -5.73 7.25 8.26
CA LEU A 6 -5.42 5.90 7.82
C LEU A 6 -5.71 4.87 8.91
N ASP A 7 -5.51 5.22 10.18
CA ASP A 7 -5.83 4.35 11.33
C ASP A 7 -7.29 3.95 11.41
N LEU A 8 -8.22 4.84 11.02
CA LEU A 8 -9.64 4.51 10.93
C LEU A 8 -9.96 3.64 9.70
N LEU A 9 -9.18 3.79 8.62
CA LEU A 9 -9.42 3.10 7.35
C LEU A 9 -8.82 1.69 7.30
N LEU A 10 -7.76 1.39 8.05
CA LEU A 10 -7.14 0.05 8.06
C LEU A 10 -8.10 -1.04 8.55
N PRO A 11 -8.87 -0.88 9.66
CA PRO A 11 -9.88 -1.86 10.06
C PRO A 11 -11.02 -2.02 9.05
N ALA A 12 -11.45 -0.92 8.41
CA ALA A 12 -12.48 -0.97 7.36
C ALA A 12 -11.97 -1.72 6.12
N TYR A 13 -10.73 -1.48 5.72
CA TYR A 13 -10.09 -2.21 4.63
C TYR A 13 -9.90 -3.70 4.94
N ARG A 14 -9.51 -4.04 6.18
CA ARG A 14 -9.46 -5.43 6.65
C ARG A 14 -10.80 -6.12 6.44
N SER A 15 -11.90 -5.48 6.87
CA SER A 15 -13.25 -6.02 6.72
C SER A 15 -13.61 -6.24 5.24
N ALA A 16 -13.20 -5.33 4.35
CA ALA A 16 -13.39 -5.49 2.92
C ALA A 16 -12.56 -6.65 2.31
N LEU A 17 -11.34 -6.89 2.80
CA LEU A 17 -10.54 -8.05 2.36
C LEU A 17 -11.17 -9.37 2.81
N VAL A 18 -11.71 -9.43 4.04
CA VAL A 18 -12.45 -10.59 4.56
C VAL A 18 -13.68 -10.85 3.68
N ALA A 19 -14.49 -9.82 3.40
CA ALA A 19 -15.67 -9.94 2.57
C ALA A 19 -15.37 -10.41 1.13
N ARG A 20 -14.15 -10.16 0.64
CA ARG A 20 -13.65 -10.64 -0.67
C ARG A 20 -13.08 -12.06 -0.63
N GLY A 21 -13.07 -12.73 0.52
CA GLY A 21 -12.58 -14.10 0.66
C GLY A 21 -11.06 -14.25 0.71
N HIS A 22 -10.31 -13.17 0.99
CA HIS A 22 -8.87 -13.28 1.19
C HIS A 22 -8.57 -14.19 2.40
N ARG A 23 -7.52 -15.01 2.28
CA ARG A 23 -7.08 -15.88 3.39
C ARG A 23 -6.49 -15.04 4.53
N PRO A 24 -6.67 -15.43 5.81
CA PRO A 24 -6.22 -14.66 6.98
C PRO A 24 -4.75 -14.21 6.88
N ARG A 25 -3.83 -15.15 6.61
CA ARG A 25 -2.39 -14.83 6.43
C ARG A 25 -2.12 -13.80 5.34
N GLY A 26 -2.92 -13.81 4.27
CA GLY A 26 -2.83 -12.82 3.19
C GLY A 26 -3.29 -11.44 3.63
N ILE A 27 -4.35 -11.38 4.43
CA ILE A 27 -4.88 -10.14 5.02
C ILE A 27 -3.85 -9.53 5.97
N ASP A 28 -3.28 -10.32 6.88
CA ASP A 28 -2.30 -9.85 7.85
C ASP A 28 -1.09 -9.23 7.13
N ARG A 29 -0.58 -9.92 6.10
CA ARG A 29 0.52 -9.41 5.26
C ARG A 29 0.17 -8.10 4.54
N TYR A 30 -1.07 -7.93 4.09
CA TYR A 30 -1.51 -6.66 3.50
C TYR A 30 -1.51 -5.55 4.55
N LEU A 31 -2.05 -5.83 5.74
CA LEU A 31 -2.13 -4.86 6.82
C LEU A 31 -0.75 -4.51 7.38
N ASP A 32 0.19 -5.45 7.46
CA ASP A 32 1.58 -5.18 7.86
C ASP A 32 2.26 -4.19 6.91
N GLN A 33 2.11 -4.38 5.60
CA GLN A 33 2.70 -3.45 4.64
C GLN A 33 2.05 -2.08 4.68
N LEU A 34 0.73 -2.02 4.90
CA LEU A 34 0.07 -0.73 5.08
C LEU A 34 0.50 -0.06 6.37
N ARG A 35 0.61 -0.77 7.50
CA ARG A 35 1.11 -0.23 8.77
C ARG A 35 2.54 0.32 8.63
N ALA A 36 3.41 -0.38 7.91
CA ALA A 36 4.76 0.10 7.65
C ALA A 36 4.75 1.40 6.82
N PHE A 37 3.83 1.51 5.86
CA PHE A 37 3.66 2.72 5.06
C PHE A 37 2.99 3.85 5.85
N THR A 38 1.98 3.59 6.67
CA THR A 38 1.35 4.61 7.52
C THR A 38 2.33 5.14 8.55
N ALA A 39 3.13 4.27 9.17
CA ALA A 39 4.18 4.68 10.09
C ALA A 39 5.24 5.58 9.42
N TYR A 40 5.55 5.35 8.14
CA TYR A 40 6.41 6.22 7.36
C TYR A 40 5.80 7.61 7.12
N LEU A 41 4.47 7.67 6.88
CA LEU A 41 3.74 8.94 6.70
C LEU A 41 3.56 9.72 8.01
N GLY A 42 3.58 9.03 9.15
CA GLY A 42 3.42 9.59 10.48
C GLY A 42 2.08 9.22 11.16
N PRO A 43 1.93 9.54 12.45
CA PRO A 43 0.80 9.09 13.29
C PRO A 43 -0.56 9.65 12.84
N ASP A 44 -0.58 10.87 12.29
CA ASP A 44 -1.81 11.53 11.84
C ASP A 44 -2.01 11.40 10.32
N ALA A 45 -1.41 10.35 9.71
CA ALA A 45 -1.50 10.14 8.29
C ALA A 45 -2.97 10.01 7.83
N THR A 46 -3.31 10.73 6.77
CA THR A 46 -4.63 10.79 6.16
C THR A 46 -4.61 10.23 4.74
N MET A 47 -5.79 9.84 4.23
CA MET A 47 -5.93 9.38 2.85
C MET A 47 -5.40 10.39 1.82
N ALA A 48 -5.55 11.69 2.05
CA ALA A 48 -5.06 12.75 1.17
C ALA A 48 -3.53 12.81 1.09
N GLN A 49 -2.80 12.41 2.15
CA GLN A 49 -1.34 12.40 2.15
C GLN A 49 -0.73 11.28 1.30
N ILE A 50 -1.53 10.28 0.91
CA ILE A 50 -1.10 9.25 -0.03
C ILE A 50 -1.05 9.89 -1.43
N THR A 51 0.05 10.51 -1.79
CA THR A 51 0.29 11.10 -3.12
C THR A 51 1.29 10.26 -3.89
N THR A 52 1.33 10.44 -5.21
CA THR A 52 2.34 9.79 -6.07
C THR A 52 3.75 10.11 -5.57
N ALA A 53 4.04 11.37 -5.26
CA ALA A 53 5.33 11.80 -4.74
C ALA A 53 5.71 11.05 -3.46
N MET A 54 4.76 10.87 -2.56
CA MET A 54 5.02 10.21 -1.28
C MET A 54 5.17 8.69 -1.41
N ILE A 55 4.43 8.06 -2.33
CA ILE A 55 4.62 6.65 -2.66
C ILE A 55 6.00 6.43 -3.31
N THR A 56 6.42 7.32 -4.21
CA THR A 56 7.75 7.24 -4.84
C THR A 56 8.86 7.42 -3.81
N ALA A 57 8.76 8.41 -2.92
CA ALA A 57 9.73 8.62 -1.85
C ALA A 57 9.84 7.39 -0.92
N TYR A 58 8.69 6.82 -0.53
CA TYR A 58 8.66 5.57 0.23
C TYR A 58 9.30 4.41 -0.53
N GLN A 59 9.00 4.26 -1.83
CA GLN A 59 9.58 3.23 -2.69
C GLN A 59 11.11 3.31 -2.72
N GLU A 60 11.67 4.50 -2.93
CA GLU A 60 13.11 4.72 -2.98
C GLU A 60 13.77 4.38 -1.64
N GLU A 61 13.17 4.80 -0.52
CA GLU A 61 13.65 4.44 0.80
C GLU A 61 13.58 2.93 1.06
N PHE A 62 12.47 2.32 0.69
CA PHE A 62 12.26 0.89 0.91
C PHE A 62 13.22 0.07 0.04
N ALA A 63 13.51 0.50 -1.19
CA ALA A 63 14.47 -0.14 -2.08
C ALA A 63 15.91 -0.12 -1.56
N ARG A 64 16.29 0.84 -0.69
CA ARG A 64 17.61 0.84 -0.04
C ARG A 64 17.80 -0.31 0.95
N ARG A 65 16.72 -0.90 1.46
CA ARG A 65 16.76 -1.92 2.53
C ARG A 65 16.04 -3.23 2.21
N CYS A 66 15.34 -3.32 1.09
CA CYS A 66 14.50 -4.46 0.75
C CYS A 66 14.69 -4.89 -0.71
N SER A 67 14.44 -6.18 -0.98
CA SER A 67 14.50 -6.72 -2.33
C SER A 67 13.45 -6.07 -3.26
N PRO A 68 13.69 -6.01 -4.59
CA PRO A 68 12.71 -5.53 -5.56
C PRO A 68 11.35 -6.25 -5.47
N GLY A 69 11.35 -7.54 -5.13
CA GLY A 69 10.14 -8.32 -4.92
C GLY A 69 9.32 -7.84 -3.71
N THR A 70 10.00 -7.53 -2.61
CA THR A 70 9.37 -6.98 -1.39
C THR A 70 8.79 -5.59 -1.64
N VAL A 71 9.55 -4.72 -2.34
CA VAL A 71 9.10 -3.38 -2.72
C VAL A 71 7.88 -3.46 -3.64
N GLY A 72 7.93 -4.28 -4.69
CA GLY A 72 6.79 -4.49 -5.59
C GLY A 72 5.56 -5.04 -4.87
N ASN A 73 5.76 -5.91 -3.88
CA ASN A 73 4.64 -6.36 -3.05
C ASN A 73 4.03 -5.22 -2.21
N ALA A 74 4.84 -4.37 -1.59
CA ALA A 74 4.34 -3.21 -0.84
C ALA A 74 3.52 -2.27 -1.73
N LEU A 75 4.03 -1.94 -2.93
CA LEU A 75 3.31 -1.11 -3.91
C LEU A 75 1.98 -1.75 -4.36
N THR A 76 1.94 -3.07 -4.52
CA THR A 76 0.71 -3.80 -4.86
C THR A 76 -0.35 -3.62 -3.79
N VAL A 77 0.06 -3.71 -2.53
CA VAL A 77 -0.83 -3.53 -1.37
C VAL A 77 -1.33 -2.08 -1.30
N ILE A 78 -0.44 -1.09 -1.47
CA ILE A 78 -0.81 0.34 -1.48
C ILE A 78 -1.84 0.62 -2.58
N ARG A 79 -1.60 0.14 -3.81
CA ARG A 79 -2.55 0.26 -4.92
C ARG A 79 -3.89 -0.40 -4.62
N SER A 80 -3.88 -1.59 -4.02
CA SER A 80 -5.11 -2.28 -3.63
C SER A 80 -5.92 -1.46 -2.62
N PHE A 81 -5.24 -0.84 -1.65
CA PHE A 81 -5.86 0.03 -0.66
C PHE A 81 -6.43 1.31 -1.28
N CYS A 82 -5.67 2.03 -2.12
CA CYS A 82 -6.18 3.22 -2.83
C CYS A 82 -7.41 2.90 -3.69
N ARG A 83 -7.38 1.78 -4.43
CA ARG A 83 -8.53 1.33 -5.23
C ARG A 83 -9.75 0.95 -4.38
N TRP A 84 -9.54 0.37 -3.21
CA TRP A 84 -10.62 0.15 -2.27
C TRP A 84 -11.19 1.49 -1.77
N ALA A 85 -10.33 2.43 -1.37
CA ALA A 85 -10.72 3.75 -0.88
C ALA A 85 -11.54 4.54 -1.91
N ILE A 86 -11.17 4.44 -3.20
CA ILE A 86 -11.96 5.02 -4.30
C ILE A 86 -13.34 4.38 -4.37
N ARG A 87 -13.42 3.05 -4.32
CA ARG A 87 -14.70 2.33 -4.41
C ARG A 87 -15.68 2.69 -3.29
N VAL A 88 -15.18 2.97 -2.09
CA VAL A 88 -16.01 3.35 -0.94
C VAL A 88 -16.17 4.86 -0.77
N GLY A 89 -15.64 5.67 -1.71
CA GLY A 89 -15.83 7.13 -1.73
C GLY A 89 -14.90 7.94 -0.82
N HIS A 90 -13.86 7.32 -0.25
CA HIS A 90 -12.84 8.05 0.53
C HIS A 90 -11.81 8.77 -0.34
N ARG A 91 -11.81 8.51 -1.64
CA ARG A 91 -10.90 9.12 -2.61
C ARG A 91 -11.53 9.18 -4.00
N LEU A 92 -11.13 10.15 -4.83
CA LEU A 92 -11.64 10.31 -6.20
C LEU A 92 -10.60 9.98 -7.28
N ASP A 93 -9.31 10.04 -6.95
CA ASP A 93 -8.17 9.80 -7.85
C ASP A 93 -7.34 8.58 -7.40
N ASP A 94 -6.64 7.92 -8.34
CA ASP A 94 -5.70 6.85 -8.04
C ASP A 94 -4.25 7.37 -8.13
N PRO A 95 -3.57 7.66 -7.01
CA PRO A 95 -2.21 8.20 -6.98
C PRO A 95 -1.16 7.18 -7.40
N THR A 96 -1.54 5.92 -7.59
CA THR A 96 -0.63 4.83 -7.95
C THR A 96 -0.49 4.65 -9.45
N LEU A 97 -1.27 5.36 -10.28
CA LEU A 97 -1.31 5.15 -11.73
C LEU A 97 0.03 5.39 -12.41
N THR A 98 0.75 6.43 -12.01
CA THR A 98 2.02 6.86 -12.60
C THR A 98 3.25 6.28 -11.89
N ILE A 99 3.06 5.38 -10.92
CA ILE A 99 4.16 4.77 -10.17
C ILE A 99 4.89 3.73 -11.03
N GLU A 100 6.21 3.91 -11.15
CA GLU A 100 7.09 2.96 -11.81
C GLU A 100 7.37 1.75 -10.91
N TRP A 101 7.11 0.56 -11.44
CA TRP A 101 7.28 -0.68 -10.69
C TRP A 101 8.74 -1.12 -10.69
N PRO A 102 9.28 -1.59 -9.55
CA PRO A 102 10.65 -2.08 -9.51
C PRO A 102 10.80 -3.26 -10.48
N ARG A 103 11.85 -3.21 -11.31
CA ARG A 103 12.14 -4.33 -12.22
C ARG A 103 12.46 -5.55 -11.37
N ARG A 104 11.71 -6.62 -11.56
CA ARG A 104 12.05 -7.91 -10.96
C ARG A 104 13.31 -8.43 -11.64
N THR A 105 14.45 -8.37 -10.96
CA THR A 105 15.59 -9.20 -11.32
C THR A 105 15.15 -10.65 -11.18
N LYS A 106 15.13 -11.39 -12.30
CA LYS A 106 14.85 -12.84 -12.26
C LYS A 106 15.82 -13.45 -11.24
N PRO A 107 15.34 -14.28 -10.30
CA PRO A 107 16.27 -15.04 -9.48
C PRO A 107 17.16 -15.85 -10.42
N ALA A 108 18.47 -15.85 -10.16
CA ALA A 108 19.38 -16.73 -10.88
C ALA A 108 18.84 -18.18 -10.77
N PRO A 109 18.89 -18.97 -11.85
CA PRO A 109 18.46 -20.36 -11.78
C PRO A 109 19.27 -21.05 -10.69
N ARG A 110 18.56 -21.74 -9.78
CA ARG A 110 19.22 -22.64 -8.83
C ARG A 110 19.68 -23.83 -9.66
N GLY A 111 20.97 -23.87 -9.97
CA GLY A 111 21.65 -25.07 -10.47
C GLY A 111 21.78 -26.11 -9.36
#